data_AF-A0A4R6T0P0-F1
#
_entry.id   AF-A0A4R6T0P0-F1
#
_cell.length_a   1.000
_cell.length_b   1.000
_cell.length_c   1.000
_cell.angle_alpha   90.00
_cell.angle_beta   90.00
_cell.angle_gamma   90.00
#
_symmetry.space_group_name_H-M   'P 1'
#
loop_
_entity.id
_entity.type
_entity.pdbx_description
1 polymer ?
#
loop_
_entity_poly.entity_id
_entity_poly.type
_entity_poly.pdbx_seq_one_letter_code
_entity_poly.pdbx_strand_id
1 'polypeptide(L)'
;MKIDKDPELKAFFQEIRKQDEQLLIPPFPELEKKSHIQWWIPMGIAASLALGAFFFTSEEKQEQPSPEVLIITLEEGPDQELQFHIQETTEMDIWESPTASLLTEF
;
A
#
# COMPACT_ATOMS: atom_id res chain seq x y z
N MET A 1 71.52 -14.38 17.58
CA MET A 1 71.98 -13.01 17.87
C MET A 1 71.15 -12.50 19.05
N LYS A 2 71.75 -12.34 20.25
CA LYS A 2 71.01 -11.92 21.47
C LYS A 2 70.93 -10.40 21.51
N ILE A 3 70.00 -9.83 20.75
CA ILE A 3 69.77 -8.38 20.64
C ILE A 3 69.38 -7.77 22.01
N ASP A 4 68.79 -8.57 22.90
CA ASP A 4 68.33 -8.13 24.23
C ASP A 4 69.44 -7.86 25.26
N LYS A 5 70.70 -8.14 24.93
CA LYS A 5 71.84 -8.02 25.87
C LYS A 5 72.74 -6.82 25.61
N ASP A 6 72.46 -6.05 24.58
CA ASP A 6 73.27 -4.88 24.23
C ASP A 6 72.78 -3.65 25.03
N PRO A 7 73.59 -3.13 25.97
CA PRO A 7 73.21 -1.99 26.81
C PRO A 7 73.04 -0.69 26.00
N GLU A 8 73.72 -0.55 24.87
CA GLU A 8 73.66 0.65 24.03
C GLU A 8 72.33 0.71 23.28
N LEU A 9 71.87 -0.42 22.73
CA LEU A 9 70.56 -0.53 22.10
C LEU A 9 69.43 -0.26 23.10
N LYS A 10 69.57 -0.75 24.34
CA LYS A 10 68.58 -0.49 25.38
C LYS A 10 68.47 0.99 25.72
N ALA A 11 69.60 1.70 25.83
CA ALA A 11 69.62 3.14 26.05
C ALA A 11 69.01 3.91 24.87
N PHE A 12 69.31 3.49 23.64
CA PHE A 12 68.74 4.07 22.41
C PHE A 12 67.21 3.96 22.37
N PHE A 13 66.65 2.78 22.64
CA PHE A 13 65.18 2.61 22.66
C PHE A 13 64.51 3.32 23.85
N GLN A 14 65.21 3.48 24.98
CA GLN A 14 64.69 4.27 26.10
C GLN A 14 64.57 5.76 25.76
N GLU A 15 65.51 6.31 24.99
CA GLU A 15 65.46 7.71 24.56
C GLU A 15 64.32 7.94 23.56
N ILE A 16 64.16 7.04 22.58
CA ILE A 16 63.05 7.10 21.62
C ILE A 16 61.69 7.03 22.33
N ARG A 17 61.57 6.15 23.34
CA ARG A 17 60.33 6.01 24.10
C ARG A 17 59.96 7.28 24.87
N LYS A 18 60.95 7.97 25.46
CA LYS A 18 60.72 9.25 26.15
C LYS A 18 60.23 10.34 25.19
N GLN A 19 60.72 10.34 23.95
CA GLN A 19 60.28 11.28 22.92
C GLN A 19 58.85 10.99 22.48
N ASP A 20 58.51 9.71 22.31
CA ASP A 20 57.16 9.26 21.94
C ASP A 20 56.12 9.55 23.03
N GLU A 21 56.49 9.39 24.32
CA GLU A 21 55.62 9.72 25.46
C GLU A 21 55.28 11.22 25.56
N GLN A 22 56.07 12.10 24.96
CA GLN A 22 55.80 13.54 24.90
C GLN A 22 54.86 13.93 23.75
N LEU A 23 54.61 13.02 22.80
CA LEU A 23 53.71 13.28 21.68
C LEU A 23 52.27 13.06 22.11
N LEU A 24 51.44 14.09 21.90
CA LEU A 24 50.00 13.95 22.08
C LEU A 24 49.44 13.11 20.94
N ILE A 25 48.77 12.01 21.28
CA ILE A 25 48.07 11.16 20.31
C ILE A 25 46.94 12.01 19.70
N PRO A 26 46.90 12.17 18.36
CA PRO A 26 45.84 12.95 17.73
C PRO A 26 44.49 12.25 17.95
N PRO A 27 43.42 13.01 18.22
CA PRO A 27 42.09 12.43 18.34
C PRO A 27 41.67 11.82 16.99
N PHE A 28 41.05 10.64 17.05
CA PHE A 28 40.49 10.01 15.86
C PHE A 28 39.31 10.86 15.36
N PRO A 29 39.21 11.14 14.04
CA PRO A 29 38.09 11.90 13.52
C PRO A 29 36.80 11.09 13.62
N GLU A 30 35.89 11.51 14.49
CA GLU A 30 34.55 10.92 14.58
C GLU A 30 33.75 11.31 13.33
N LEU A 31 33.16 10.32 12.66
CA LEU A 31 32.26 10.57 11.54
C LEU A 31 30.97 11.20 12.07
N GLU A 32 30.65 12.41 11.61
CA GLU A 32 29.37 13.02 11.93
C GLU A 32 28.22 12.16 11.40
N LYS A 33 27.44 11.57 12.31
CA LYS A 33 26.20 10.87 11.97
C LYS A 33 25.21 11.88 11.44
N LYS A 34 25.08 11.98 10.12
CA LYS A 34 24.07 12.81 9.46
C LYS A 34 22.66 12.32 9.84
N SER A 35 22.10 12.91 10.88
CA SER A 35 20.78 12.62 11.46
C SER A 35 19.61 12.97 10.54
N HIS A 36 19.86 13.64 9.41
CA HIS A 36 18.83 13.99 8.44
C HIS A 36 18.05 12.78 7.90
N ILE A 37 18.65 11.59 7.83
CA ILE A 37 17.96 10.38 7.33
C ILE A 37 16.79 9.96 8.24
N GLN A 38 16.85 10.24 9.54
CA GLN A 38 15.84 9.80 10.51
C GLN A 38 14.48 10.46 10.29
N TRP A 39 14.43 11.67 9.71
CA TRP A 39 13.18 12.39 9.51
C TRP A 39 12.63 12.31 8.08
N TRP A 40 13.50 12.08 7.09
CA TRP A 40 13.08 12.00 5.69
C TRP A 40 12.35 10.70 5.36
N ILE A 41 12.74 9.58 5.98
CA ILE A 41 12.08 8.27 5.81
C ILE A 41 10.61 8.33 6.27
N PRO A 42 10.27 8.71 7.51
CA PRO A 42 8.87 8.76 7.94
C PRO A 42 8.06 9.80 7.17
N MET A 43 8.67 10.92 6.77
CA MET A 43 8.01 11.92 5.93
C MET A 43 7.61 11.36 4.55
N GLY A 44 8.51 10.62 3.90
CA GLY A 44 8.22 9.99 2.60
C GLY A 44 7.13 8.92 2.68
N ILE A 45 7.06 8.17 3.78
CA ILE A 45 5.99 7.19 4.04
C ILE A 45 4.65 7.91 4.20
N ALA A 46 4.59 8.96 5.04
CA ALA A 46 3.37 9.72 5.26
C ALA A 46 2.84 10.37 3.96
N ALA A 47 3.73 10.94 3.15
CA ALA A 47 3.37 11.52 1.85
C ALA A 47 2.80 10.48 0.88
N SER A 48 3.41 9.29 0.82
CA SER A 48 2.93 8.20 -0.03
C SER A 48 1.54 7.71 0.40
N LEU A 49 1.29 7.59 1.70
CA LEU A 49 -0.02 7.20 2.23
C LEU A 49 -1.09 8.26 1.96
N ALA A 50 -0.75 9.55 2.13
CA ALA A 50 -1.67 10.65 1.85
C ALA A 50 -2.09 10.70 0.38
N LEU A 51 -1.13 10.53 -0.55
CA LEU A 51 -1.42 10.45 -1.98
C LEU A 51 -2.28 9.23 -2.31
N GLY A 52 -1.95 8.06 -1.78
CA GLY A 52 -2.77 6.86 -1.95
C GLY A 52 -4.21 7.09 -1.50
N ALA A 53 -4.41 7.60 -0.28
CA ALA A 53 -5.74 7.90 0.25
C ALA A 53 -6.51 8.89 -0.64
N PHE A 54 -5.83 9.92 -1.16
CA PHE A 54 -6.45 10.91 -2.05
C PHE A 54 -6.91 10.31 -3.39
N PHE A 55 -6.09 9.45 -4.00
CA PHE A 55 -6.46 8.83 -5.28
C PHE A 55 -7.53 7.74 -5.15
N PHE A 56 -7.54 6.98 -4.05
CA PHE A 56 -8.50 5.88 -3.86
C PHE A 56 -9.86 6.32 -3.29
N THR A 57 -9.98 7.53 -2.72
CA THR A 57 -11.27 7.97 -2.17
C THR A 57 -12.30 8.40 -3.21
N SER A 58 -11.92 8.48 -4.49
CA SER A 58 -12.77 8.94 -5.58
C SER A 58 -13.30 7.82 -6.47
N GLU A 59 -13.32 6.57 -6.01
CA GLU A 59 -14.21 5.59 -6.62
C GLU A 59 -15.65 6.02 -6.33
N GLU A 60 -16.16 6.86 -7.25
CA GLU A 60 -17.58 7.05 -7.45
C GLU A 60 -18.15 5.64 -7.62
N LYS A 61 -18.94 5.20 -6.65
CA LYS A 61 -19.62 3.91 -6.69
C LYS A 61 -20.38 3.89 -8.00
N GLN A 62 -19.88 3.15 -8.98
CA GLN A 62 -20.58 2.94 -10.24
C GLN A 62 -21.91 2.29 -9.86
N GLU A 63 -22.98 3.08 -9.83
CA GLU A 63 -24.33 2.54 -9.78
C GLU A 63 -24.43 1.62 -10.98
N GLN A 64 -24.56 0.32 -10.70
CA GLN A 64 -24.87 -0.63 -11.74
C GLN A 64 -26.17 -0.15 -12.39
N PRO A 65 -26.24 -0.05 -13.72
CA PRO A 65 -27.46 0.33 -14.39
C PRO A 65 -28.56 -0.63 -13.93
N SER A 66 -29.73 -0.07 -13.57
CA SER A 66 -30.91 -0.86 -13.21
C SER A 66 -31.10 -1.96 -14.26
N PRO A 67 -31.25 -3.23 -13.86
CA PRO A 67 -31.40 -4.30 -14.83
C PRO A 67 -32.67 -4.07 -15.65
N GLU A 68 -32.55 -4.22 -16.97
CA GLU A 68 -33.69 -4.27 -17.89
C GLU A 68 -34.45 -5.58 -17.64
N VAL A 69 -35.76 -5.48 -17.39
CA VAL A 69 -36.64 -6.62 -17.10
C VAL A 69 -37.55 -6.86 -18.30
N LEU A 70 -37.52 -8.08 -18.82
CA LEU A 70 -38.41 -8.56 -19.88
C LEU A 70 -39.55 -9.37 -19.25
N ILE A 71 -40.78 -8.86 -19.37
CA ILE A 71 -41.98 -9.55 -18.90
C ILE A 71 -42.70 -10.18 -20.10
N ILE A 72 -42.97 -11.49 -20.02
CA ILE A 72 -43.72 -12.24 -21.02
C ILE A 72 -45.00 -12.75 -20.36
N THR A 73 -46.15 -12.16 -20.69
CA THR A 73 -47.47 -12.62 -20.24
C THR A 73 -48.21 -13.36 -21.34
N LEU A 74 -48.98 -14.37 -20.94
CA LEU A 74 -49.91 -15.09 -21.81
C LEU A 74 -51.32 -14.66 -21.42
N GLU A 75 -52.03 -14.02 -22.34
CA GLU A 75 -53.37 -13.48 -22.10
C GLU A 75 -54.38 -14.10 -23.07
N GLU A 76 -55.60 -14.37 -22.59
CA GLU A 76 -56.69 -14.85 -23.44
C GLU A 76 -57.34 -13.67 -24.15
N GLY A 77 -57.26 -13.66 -25.47
CA GLY A 77 -57.84 -12.64 -26.32
C GLY A 77 -59.37 -12.75 -26.43
N PRO A 78 -60.03 -11.74 -27.02
CA PRO A 78 -61.49 -11.67 -27.13
C PRO A 78 -62.14 -12.85 -27.88
N ASP A 79 -61.37 -13.57 -28.70
CA ASP A 79 -61.81 -14.72 -29.49
C ASP A 79 -61.33 -16.08 -28.91
N GLN A 80 -60.98 -16.15 -27.62
CA GLN A 80 -60.41 -17.34 -26.96
C GLN A 80 -59.05 -17.79 -27.54
N GLU A 81 -58.37 -16.88 -28.24
CA GLU A 81 -57.02 -17.12 -28.74
C GLU A 81 -56.00 -16.69 -27.69
N LEU A 82 -55.03 -17.56 -27.40
CA LEU A 82 -53.92 -17.23 -26.51
C LEU A 82 -52.95 -16.28 -27.23
N GLN A 83 -52.68 -15.12 -26.63
CA GLN A 83 -51.79 -14.10 -27.17
C GLN A 83 -50.62 -13.86 -26.21
N PHE A 84 -49.41 -13.70 -26.77
CA PHE A 84 -48.24 -13.29 -26.01
C PHE A 84 -48.17 -11.77 -25.95
N HIS A 85 -48.06 -11.22 -24.74
CA HIS A 85 -47.78 -9.81 -24.52
C HIS A 85 -46.37 -9.68 -23.92
N ILE A 86 -45.54 -8.88 -24.58
CA ILE A 86 -44.12 -8.71 -24.23
C ILE A 86 -43.90 -7.25 -23.86
N GLN A 87 -43.41 -7.01 -22.65
CA GLN A 87 -43.14 -5.68 -22.13
C GLN A 87 -41.68 -5.58 -21.66
N GLU A 88 -41.00 -4.52 -22.12
CA GLU A 88 -39.67 -4.12 -21.66
C GLU A 88 -39.83 -3.00 -20.62
N THR A 89 -39.30 -3.19 -19.42
CA THR A 89 -39.43 -2.22 -18.32
C THR A 89 -38.21 -2.25 -17.41
N THR A 90 -38.07 -1.28 -16.51
CA THR A 90 -36.99 -1.26 -15.51
C THR A 90 -37.47 -1.75 -14.14
N GLU A 91 -36.59 -2.25 -13.28
CA GLU A 91 -36.95 -2.64 -11.90
C GLU A 91 -37.58 -1.48 -11.10
N MET A 92 -37.22 -0.22 -11.41
CA MET A 92 -37.84 0.95 -10.77
C MET A 92 -39.34 1.09 -11.08
N ASP A 93 -39.80 0.57 -12.22
CA ASP A 93 -41.17 0.73 -12.69
C ASP A 93 -42.10 -0.40 -12.21
N ILE A 94 -41.56 -1.45 -11.56
CA ILE A 94 -42.31 -2.61 -11.11
C ILE A 94 -42.38 -2.62 -9.57
N TRP A 95 -43.59 -2.53 -9.01
CA TRP A 95 -43.82 -2.60 -7.56
C TRP A 95 -43.89 -4.04 -7.00
N GLU A 96 -43.99 -5.04 -7.87
CA GLU A 96 -44.08 -6.46 -7.49
C GLU A 96 -42.84 -7.24 -7.94
N SER A 97 -42.45 -8.27 -7.18
CA SER A 97 -41.29 -9.09 -7.54
C SER A 97 -41.51 -9.83 -8.86
N PRO A 98 -40.52 -9.94 -9.77
CA PRO A 98 -40.63 -10.71 -11.01
C PRO A 98 -41.02 -12.19 -10.80
N THR A 99 -40.83 -12.71 -9.58
CA THR A 99 -41.16 -14.08 -9.18
C THR A 99 -42.65 -14.27 -8.85
N ALA A 100 -43.45 -13.20 -8.73
CA ALA A 100 -44.87 -13.30 -8.37
C ALA A 100 -45.69 -14.08 -9.41
N SER A 101 -45.42 -13.89 -10.71
CA SER A 101 -46.06 -14.66 -11.79
C SER A 101 -45.66 -16.13 -11.84
N LEU A 102 -44.56 -16.53 -11.19
CA LEU A 102 -44.13 -17.94 -11.11
C LEU A 102 -44.81 -18.71 -9.98
N LEU A 103 -45.49 -18.01 -9.07
CA LEU A 103 -46.12 -18.61 -7.87
C LEU A 103 -47.65 -18.75 -8.00
N THR A 104 -48.25 -18.24 -9.07
CA THR A 104 -49.66 -18.48 -9.36
C THR A 104 -49.86 -19.83 -10.04
N GLU A 105 -50.37 -20.76 -9.22
CA GLU A 105 -51.23 -21.92 -9.55
C GLU A 105 -50.56 -23.26 -9.92
N PHE A 106 -50.53 -24.14 -8.92
CA PHE A 106 -51.20 -25.44 -9.02
C PHE A 106 -52.52 -25.38 -8.27
#